data_AF-A0A090V9Q5-F1
#
_entry.id   AF-A0A090V9Q5-F1
#
_cell.length_a   1.000
_cell.length_b   1.000
_cell.length_c   1.000
_cell.angle_alpha   90.00
_cell.angle_beta   90.00
_cell.angle_gamma   90.00
#
_symmetry.space_group_name_H-M   'P 1'
#
loop_
_entity.id
_entity.type
_entity.pdbx_description
1 polymer ?
#
loop_
_entity_poly.entity_id
_entity_poly.type
_entity_poly.pdbx_seq_one_letter_code
_entity_poly.pdbx_strand_id
1 'polypeptide(L)' 'METLHKDAQKHIGQFVAEDFRTAAVFSKYKIDFCCNGNRSVEAACEKRE' A
#
# COMPACT_ATOMS: atom_id res chain seq x y z
N MET A 1 25.16 -1.41 -6.73
CA MET A 1 24.15 -2.08 -5.89
C MET A 1 22.89 -1.26 -6.00
N GLU A 2 22.13 -1.48 -7.08
CA GLU A 2 20.91 -0.74 -7.34
C GLU A 2 19.80 -1.49 -6.59
N THR A 3 19.62 -1.15 -5.31
CA THR A 3 18.48 -1.64 -4.54
C THR A 3 17.24 -1.00 -5.17
N LEU A 4 16.56 -1.80 -5.99
CA LEU A 4 15.31 -1.51 -6.67
C LEU A 4 14.33 -0.78 -5.72
N HIS A 5 14.27 0.54 -5.84
CA HIS A 5 13.16 1.32 -5.33
C HIS A 5 12.24 1.63 -6.51
N LYS A 6 11.43 0.64 -6.90
CA LYS A 6 10.40 0.80 -7.94
C LYS A 6 8.99 0.59 -7.40
N ASP A 7 8.83 0.59 -6.08
CA ASP A 7 7.57 0.35 -5.39
C ASP A 7 6.93 1.63 -4.84
N ALA A 8 7.64 2.76 -4.85
CA ALA A 8 7.09 4.07 -4.46
C ALA A 8 5.94 4.54 -5.39
N GLN A 9 5.84 3.97 -6.58
CA GLN A 9 4.81 4.30 -7.58
C GLN A 9 3.62 3.31 -7.55
N LYS A 10 3.71 2.21 -6.79
CA LYS A 10 2.63 1.23 -6.74
C LYS A 10 1.52 1.70 -5.82
N HIS A 11 0.28 1.57 -6.27
CA HIS A 11 -0.87 1.83 -5.43
C HIS A 11 -1.09 0.68 -4.43
N ILE A 12 -1.65 0.98 -3.26
CA ILE A 12 -1.88 -0.01 -2.20
C ILE A 12 -2.73 -1.21 -2.65
N GLY A 13 -3.69 -1.00 -3.56
CA GLY A 13 -4.50 -2.07 -4.14
C GLY A 13 -3.68 -3.01 -5.03
N GLN A 14 -2.65 -2.47 -5.70
CA GLN A 14 -1.76 -3.27 -6.54
C GLN A 14 -0.90 -4.22 -5.71
N PHE A 15 -0.43 -3.77 -4.53
CA PHE A 15 0.28 -4.66 -3.60
C PHE A 15 -0.58 -5.82 -3.14
N VAL A 16 -1.88 -5.61 -2.91
CA VAL A 16 -2.80 -6.70 -2.52
C VAL A 16 -3.13 -7.61 -3.71
N ALA A 17 -3.24 -7.05 -4.91
CA ALA A 17 -3.45 -7.84 -6.13
C ALA A 17 -2.23 -8.72 -6.49
N GLU A 18 -1.01 -8.20 -6.27
CA GLU A 18 0.25 -8.94 -6.46
C GLU A 18 0.50 -9.94 -5.31
N ASP A 19 0.22 -9.55 -4.06
CA ASP A 19 0.35 -10.39 -2.88
C ASP A 19 -0.79 -10.12 -1.88
N PHE A 20 -1.74 -11.06 -1.82
CA PHE A 20 -2.90 -10.96 -0.94
C PHE A 20 -2.52 -10.89 0.55
N ARG A 21 -1.34 -11.38 0.95
CA ARG A 21 -0.88 -11.31 2.35
C ARG A 21 -0.68 -9.86 2.81
N THR A 22 -0.41 -8.95 1.87
CA THR A 22 -0.29 -7.52 2.15
C THR A 22 -1.59 -6.92 2.70
N ALA A 23 -2.75 -7.51 2.37
CA ALA A 23 -4.04 -7.10 2.93
C ALA A 23 -4.06 -7.19 4.47
N ALA A 24 -3.45 -8.23 5.05
CA ALA A 24 -3.39 -8.40 6.50
C ALA A 24 -2.56 -7.29 7.16
N VAL A 25 -1.47 -6.86 6.50
CA VAL A 25 -0.64 -5.74 6.96
C VAL A 25 -1.42 -4.43 6.88
N PHE A 26 -2.02 -4.12 5.73
CA PHE A 26 -2.83 -2.90 5.59
C PHE A 26 -4.00 -2.86 6.57
N SER A 27 -4.69 -3.97 6.77
CA SER A 27 -5.76 -4.09 7.77
C SER A 27 -5.26 -3.80 9.20
N LYS A 28 -4.09 -4.32 9.59
CA LYS A 28 -3.48 -4.05 10.90
C LYS A 28 -3.22 -2.55 11.13
N TYR A 29 -2.85 -1.82 10.07
CA TYR A 29 -2.61 -0.37 10.12
C TYR A 29 -3.83 0.47 9.73
N LYS A 30 -5.03 -0.13 9.61
CA LYS A 30 -6.27 0.54 9.19
C LYS A 30 -6.15 1.28 7.85
N ILE A 31 -5.29 0.79 6.97
CA ILE A 31 -5.18 1.27 5.60
C ILE A 31 -6.30 0.64 4.78
N ASP A 32 -7.27 1.46 4.39
CA ASP A 32 -8.33 1.07 3.46
C ASP A 32 -7.73 0.85 2.06
N PHE A 33 -7.49 -0.41 1.70
CA PHE A 33 -7.01 -0.84 0.38
C PHE A 33 -8.15 -1.30 -0.54
N CYS A 34 -9.34 -1.52 0.01
CA CYS A 34 -10.50 -2.03 -0.74
C CYS A 34 -11.23 -0.91 -1.50
N CYS A 35 -11.50 0.22 -0.84
CA CYS A 35 -12.20 1.36 -1.45
C CYS A 35 -11.21 2.40 -1.98
N ASN A 36 -10.07 2.56 -1.32
CA ASN A 36 -9.05 3.55 -1.67
C ASN A 36 -7.79 2.90 -2.26
N GLY A 37 -7.94 1.80 -2.99
CA GLY A 37 -6.84 1.00 -3.54
C GLY A 37 -5.93 1.73 -4.53
N ASN A 38 -6.37 2.86 -5.07
CA ASN A 38 -5.72 3.67 -6.10
C ASN A 38 -4.79 4.77 -5.55
N ARG A 39 -4.46 4.76 -4.26
CA ARG A 39 -3.49 5.70 -3.65
C ARG A 39 -2.15 5.02 -3.37
N SER A 40 -1.07 5.79 -3.32
CA SER A 40 0.25 5.28 -2.91
C SER A 40 0.26 4.92 -1.42
N VAL A 41 1.26 4.15 -1.00
CA VAL A 41 1.49 3.84 0.42
C VAL A 41 1.73 5.12 1.23
N GLU A 42 2.46 6.09 0.67
CA GLU A 42 2.74 7.38 1.30
C GLU A 42 1.45 8.13 1.62
N ALA A 43 0.57 8.31 0.63
CA ALA A 43 -0.72 8.96 0.82
C ALA A 43 -1.66 8.17 1.75
N ALA A 44 -1.49 6.85 1.84
CA ALA A 44 -2.22 6.02 2.80
C ALA A 44 -1.74 6.22 4.25
N CYS A 45 -0.46 6.54 4.43
CA CYS A 45 0.19 6.76 5.72
C CYS A 45 0.10 8.20 6.24
N GLU A 46 -0.15 9.19 5.37
CA GLU A 46 -0.30 10.60 5.75
C GLU A 46 -1.52 10.90 6.65
N LYS A 47 -2.45 9.95 6.81
CA LYS A 47 -3.53 10.06 7.80
C LYS A 47 -3.03 9.75 9.21
N ARG A 48 -2.36 10.72 9.84
CA ARG A 48 -2.19 10.80 11.30
C ARG A 48 -2.61 12.20 11.76
N GLU A 49 -3.90 12.33 12.10
CA GLU A 49 -4.42 13.36 13.00
C GLU A 49 -4.76 12.72 14.35
#